data_AF-A0A3P7B2V0-F1
#
_entry.id   AF-A0A3P7B2V0-F1
#
_cell.length_a   1.000
_cell.length_b   1.000
_cell.length_c   1.000
_cell.angle_alpha   90.00
_cell.angle_beta   90.00
_cell.angle_gamma   90.00
#
_symmetry.space_group_name_H-M   'P 1'
#
loop_
_entity.id
_entity.type
_entity.pdbx_description
1 polymer ?
#
loop_
_entity_poly.entity_id
_entity_poly.type
_entity_poly.pdbx_seq_one_letter_code
_entity_poly.pdbx_strand_id
1 'polypeptide(L)'
;MEKSTYRLTFSKPYVACSGQCAKLTYATNLTGVPHTLDLYTCDPAAVCSGLGLVNSCQSIDGTSVSGCCCSYDGCVTPSVNPTVGGAAGTAFTYLSVVIAAVYTLFIRQ
;
A
#
# COMPACT_ATOMS: atom_id res chain seq x y z
N MET A 1 30.65 -1.15 -0.93
CA MET A 1 29.58 -1.17 0.09
C MET A 1 28.48 -2.02 -0.48
N GLU A 2 28.51 -3.29 -0.11
CA GLU A 2 27.68 -4.37 -0.64
C GLU A 2 26.25 -4.14 -0.15
N LYS A 3 25.34 -3.78 -1.06
CA LYS A 3 23.92 -3.63 -0.74
C LYS A 3 23.38 -5.04 -0.45
N SER A 4 23.45 -5.46 0.82
CA SER A 4 22.92 -6.73 1.32
C SER A 4 21.41 -6.77 1.06
N THR A 5 21.07 -7.18 -0.16
CA THR A 5 19.72 -7.42 -0.63
C THR A 5 19.52 -8.90 -0.42
N TYR A 6 18.90 -9.25 0.71
CA TYR A 6 18.41 -10.61 0.93
C TYR A 6 17.29 -10.88 -0.07
N ARG A 7 17.66 -11.20 -1.32
CA ARG A 7 16.74 -11.70 -2.33
C ARG A 7 16.38 -13.11 -1.91
N LEU A 8 15.20 -13.29 -1.34
CA LEU A 8 14.56 -14.60 -1.30
C LEU A 8 14.27 -14.98 -2.76
N THR A 9 15.24 -15.60 -3.41
CA THR A 9 15.12 -16.05 -4.80
C THR A 9 14.08 -17.17 -4.81
N PHE A 10 12.82 -16.81 -5.06
CA PHE A 10 11.83 -17.82 -5.43
C PHE A 10 12.37 -18.50 -6.69
N SER A 11 12.40 -19.83 -6.72
CA SER A 11 12.91 -20.60 -7.86
C SER A 11 12.13 -20.35 -9.16
N LYS A 12 11.04 -19.58 -9.10
CA LYS A 12 10.31 -19.03 -10.24
C LYS A 12 10.28 -17.50 -10.20
N PRO A 13 10.45 -16.81 -11.34
CA PRO A 13 10.39 -15.35 -11.39
C PRO A 13 8.98 -14.78 -11.20
N TYR A 14 7.94 -15.60 -11.38
CA TYR A 14 6.54 -15.22 -11.26
C TYR A 14 5.71 -16.31 -10.60
N VAL A 15 4.65 -15.91 -9.91
CA VAL A 15 3.64 -16.78 -9.30
C VAL A 15 2.26 -16.34 -9.77
N ALA A 16 1.39 -17.30 -10.08
CA ALA A 16 -0.01 -17.01 -10.39
C ALA A 16 -0.79 -16.79 -9.09
N CYS A 17 -1.58 -15.71 -9.03
CA CYS A 17 -2.34 -15.33 -7.83
C CYS A 17 -3.83 -15.60 -8.01
N SER A 18 -4.45 -16.24 -7.00
CA SER A 18 -5.91 -16.23 -6.84
C SER A 18 -6.30 -15.00 -6.00
N GLY A 19 -6.15 -13.81 -6.59
CA GLY A 19 -6.24 -12.53 -5.89
C GLY A 19 -5.57 -11.40 -6.68
N GLN A 20 -4.96 -10.46 -5.97
CA GLN A 20 -4.14 -9.39 -6.56
C GLN A 20 -2.66 -9.62 -6.24
N CYS A 21 -1.79 -9.19 -7.15
CA CYS A 21 -0.36 -9.12 -6.86
C CYS A 21 -0.11 -7.96 -5.91
N ALA A 22 0.64 -8.21 -4.85
CA ALA A 22 0.95 -7.22 -3.82
C ALA A 22 2.45 -7.08 -3.61
N LYS A 23 2.87 -5.84 -3.30
CA LYS A 23 4.21 -5.52 -2.83
C LYS A 23 4.12 -4.71 -1.55
N LEU A 24 4.83 -5.11 -0.52
CA LEU A 24 5.01 -4.34 0.71
C LEU A 24 6.47 -3.90 0.82
N THR A 25 6.68 -2.61 1.04
CA THR A 25 8.00 -2.02 1.26
C THR A 25 8.07 -1.47 2.68
N TYR A 26 9.00 -2.00 3.47
CA TYR A 26 9.27 -1.53 4.83
C TYR A 26 10.65 -0.89 4.88
N ALA A 27 10.70 0.38 5.29
CA ALA A 27 11.94 1.11 5.52
C ALA A 27 12.20 1.25 7.02
N THR A 28 13.37 0.81 7.47
CA THR A 28 13.80 0.93 8.88
C THR A 28 15.25 1.42 8.94
N ASN A 29 15.64 1.98 10.09
CA ASN A 29 17.00 2.39 10.37
C ASN A 29 17.54 1.53 11.52
N LEU A 30 18.41 0.56 11.20
CA LEU A 30 19.08 -0.23 12.22
C LEU A 30 20.47 0.37 12.46
N THR A 31 20.74 0.81 13.68
CA THR A 31 22.05 1.38 14.07
C THR A 31 22.50 2.58 13.20
N GLY A 32 21.54 3.37 12.69
CA GLY A 32 21.82 4.52 11.81
C GLY A 32 22.03 4.16 10.34
N VAL A 33 21.87 2.89 9.97
CA VAL A 33 21.94 2.42 8.58
C VAL A 33 20.52 2.18 8.05
N PRO A 34 20.12 2.80 6.92
CA PRO A 34 18.82 2.56 6.32
C PRO A 34 18.77 1.18 5.67
N HIS A 35 17.72 0.42 5.99
CA HIS A 35 17.38 -0.87 5.41
C HIS A 35 15.98 -0.81 4.82
N THR A 36 15.85 -1.28 3.58
CA THR A 36 14.57 -1.44 2.89
C THR A 36 14.32 -2.92 2.62
N LEU A 37 13.17 -3.41 3.09
CA LEU A 37 12.68 -4.75 2.81
C LEU A 37 11.51 -4.65 1.84
N ASP A 38 11.62 -5.30 0.69
CA ASP A 38 10.52 -5.49 -0.25
C ASP A 38 10.00 -6.94 -0.17
N LEU A 39 8.71 -7.09 0.06
CA LEU A 39 8.00 -8.36 0.09
C LEU A 39 7.01 -8.42 -1.07
N TYR A 40 6.98 -9.52 -1.82
CA TYR A 40 6.09 -9.74 -2.95
C TYR A 40 5.20 -10.94 -2.66
N THR A 41 3.88 -10.75 -2.71
CA THR A 41 2.89 -11.76 -2.31
C THR A 41 1.66 -11.74 -3.21
N CYS A 42 0.81 -12.75 -3.07
CA CYS A 42 -0.55 -12.75 -3.59
C CYS A 42 -1.49 -12.41 -2.45
N ASP A 43 -2.12 -11.24 -2.50
CA ASP A 43 -3.05 -10.81 -1.45
C ASP A 43 -4.50 -10.88 -1.96
N PRO A 44 -5.47 -11.21 -1.10
CA PRO A 44 -6.89 -11.20 -1.48
C PRO A 44 -7.33 -9.80 -1.96
N ALA A 45 -8.18 -9.74 -2.99
CA ALA A 45 -8.67 -8.48 -3.55
C ALA A 45 -9.36 -7.58 -2.50
N ALA A 46 -10.00 -8.18 -1.48
CA ALA A 46 -10.63 -7.46 -0.37
C ALA A 46 -9.61 -6.68 0.49
N VAL A 47 -8.41 -7.22 0.70
CA VAL A 47 -7.34 -6.55 1.47
C VAL A 47 -6.83 -5.33 0.70
N CYS A 48 -6.48 -5.53 -0.57
CA CYS A 48 -6.03 -4.44 -1.44
C CYS A 48 -7.09 -3.32 -1.60
N SER A 49 -8.36 -3.69 -1.67
CA SER A 49 -9.48 -2.73 -1.73
C SER A 49 -9.68 -2.00 -0.40
N GLY A 50 -9.61 -2.72 0.73
CA GLY A 50 -9.74 -2.13 2.06
C GLY A 50 -8.62 -1.14 2.41
N LEU A 51 -7.42 -1.35 1.85
CA LEU A 51 -6.28 -0.44 1.98
C LEU A 51 -6.25 0.66 0.90
N GLY A 52 -7.17 0.64 -0.07
CA GLY A 52 -7.20 1.61 -1.17
C GLY A 52 -6.03 1.49 -2.14
N LEU A 53 -5.39 0.32 -2.24
CA LEU A 53 -4.17 0.07 -3.02
C LEU A 53 -4.44 -0.56 -4.40
N VAL A 54 -5.70 -0.73 -4.79
CA VAL A 54 -6.06 -1.38 -6.06
C VAL A 54 -5.45 -0.61 -7.23
N ASN A 55 -4.60 -1.29 -8.01
CA ASN A 55 -3.88 -0.73 -9.16
C ASN A 55 -3.12 0.56 -8.82
N SER A 56 -2.59 0.63 -7.59
CA SER A 56 -1.91 1.81 -7.07
C SER A 56 -0.91 1.43 -5.98
N CYS A 57 -0.11 2.41 -5.58
CA CYS A 57 0.83 2.32 -4.47
C CYS A 57 0.62 3.48 -3.51
N GLN A 58 0.59 3.20 -2.21
CA GLN A 58 0.48 4.24 -1.19
C GLN A 58 1.19 3.82 0.10
N SER A 59 1.56 4.80 0.93
CA SER A 59 1.87 4.55 2.34
C SER A 59 0.62 4.09 3.07
N ILE A 60 0.79 3.10 3.94
CA ILE A 60 -0.29 2.65 4.82
C ILE A 60 -0.25 3.55 6.06
N ASP A 61 -1.31 4.35 6.23
CA ASP A 61 -1.38 5.40 7.25
C ASP A 61 -1.05 4.88 8.66
N GLY A 62 -0.27 5.67 9.40
CA GLY A 62 0.16 5.32 10.76
C GLY A 62 1.31 4.31 10.83
N THR A 63 1.90 3.90 9.70
CA THR A 63 3.02 2.94 9.66
C THR A 63 4.16 3.40 8.75
N SER A 64 5.37 2.87 8.96
CA SER A 64 6.53 3.05 8.06
C SER A 64 6.50 2.12 6.84
N VAL A 65 5.33 1.55 6.54
CA VAL A 65 5.13 0.57 5.48
C VAL A 65 4.42 1.25 4.31
N SER A 66 4.93 1.05 3.09
CA SER A 66 4.21 1.34 1.87
C SER A 66 3.81 0.04 1.18
N GLY A 67 2.69 0.08 0.46
CA GLY A 67 2.14 -1.06 -0.24
C GLY A 67 1.77 -0.70 -1.67
N CYS A 68 1.76 -1.71 -2.54
CA CYS A 68 1.22 -1.65 -3.89
C CYS A 68 0.34 -2.87 -4.13
N CYS A 69 -0.80 -2.71 -4.78
CA CYS A 69 -1.58 -3.85 -5.30
C CYS A 69 -1.97 -3.65 -6.76
N CYS A 70 -2.20 -4.74 -7.47
CA CYS A 70 -2.65 -4.71 -8.86
C CYS A 70 -3.23 -6.05 -9.32
N SER A 71 -4.13 -5.99 -10.30
CA SER A 71 -4.91 -7.15 -10.77
C SER A 71 -4.45 -7.72 -12.11
N TYR A 72 -3.27 -7.35 -12.60
CA TYR A 72 -2.74 -7.77 -13.90
C TYR A 72 -1.32 -8.34 -13.76
N ASP A 73 -0.93 -9.21 -14.69
CA ASP A 73 0.32 -9.94 -14.59
C ASP A 73 1.56 -9.02 -14.65
N GLY A 74 2.56 -9.31 -13.81
CA GLY A 74 3.85 -8.61 -13.83
C GLY A 74 3.80 -7.14 -13.37
N CYS A 75 2.70 -6.73 -12.74
CA CYS A 75 2.46 -5.35 -12.33
C CYS A 75 3.31 -4.87 -11.14
N VAL A 76 3.78 -5.81 -10.31
CA VAL A 76 4.74 -5.57 -9.22
C VAL A 76 5.96 -6.44 -9.40
N THR A 77 7.11 -5.81 -9.57
CA THR A 77 8.42 -6.45 -9.63
C THR A 77 9.46 -5.54 -8.94
N PRO A 78 10.69 -6.00 -8.70
CA PRO A 78 11.76 -5.13 -8.18
C PRO A 78 12.04 -3.87 -9.02
N SER A 79 11.55 -3.80 -10.25
CA SER A 79 11.78 -2.67 -11.17
C SER A 79 10.50 -1.99 -11.64
N VAL A 80 9.33 -2.52 -11.30
CA VAL A 80 8.03 -2.05 -11.80
C VAL A 80 7.05 -1.97 -10.65
N ASN A 81 6.36 -0.83 -10.53
CA ASN A 81 5.23 -0.64 -9.64
C ASN A 81 4.03 -0.16 -10.45
N PRO A 82 2.79 -0.45 -10.03
CA PRO A 82 1.61 0.09 -10.68
C PRO A 82 1.58 1.62 -10.53
N THR A 83 1.47 2.32 -11.65
CA THR A 83 1.20 3.77 -11.65
C THR A 83 -0.29 3.97 -11.41
N VAL A 84 -0.62 4.74 -10.38
CA VAL A 84 -1.98 5.11 -9.96
C VAL A 84 -2.96 5.25 -11.14
N GLY A 85 -3.88 4.28 -11.25
CA GLY A 85 -5.21 4.55 -11.81
C GLY A 85 -5.94 5.40 -10.80
N GLY A 86 -5.90 6.73 -10.97
CA GLY A 86 -6.27 7.72 -9.95
C GLY A 86 -7.59 7.44 -9.23
N ALA A 87 -7.50 7.20 -7.93
CA ALA A 87 -8.56 7.45 -6.97
C ALA A 87 -7.98 8.37 -5.89
N ALA A 88 -8.01 9.66 -6.17
CA ALA A 88 -7.74 10.69 -5.16
C ALA A 88 -8.66 10.45 -3.96
N GLY A 89 -8.07 10.37 -2.77
CA GLY A 89 -8.78 10.22 -1.52
C GLY A 89 -9.86 11.29 -1.36
N THR A 90 -11.13 10.88 -1.34
CA THR A 90 -12.28 11.73 -1.02
C THR A 90 -13.02 11.27 0.24
N ALA A 91 -12.44 10.36 1.03
CA ALA A 91 -13.07 9.88 2.26
C ALA A 91 -13.02 10.92 3.41
N PHE A 92 -12.08 11.87 3.39
CA PHE A 92 -11.85 12.78 4.52
C PHE A 92 -12.79 13.98 4.59
N THR A 93 -13.58 14.27 3.54
CA THR A 93 -14.51 15.42 3.52
C THR A 93 -15.88 15.11 4.14
N TYR A 94 -16.29 13.84 4.19
CA TYR A 94 -17.61 13.48 4.73
C TYR A 94 -17.69 13.63 6.24
N LEU A 95 -16.63 13.22 6.95
CA LEU A 95 -16.56 13.32 8.41
C LEU A 95 -16.58 14.78 8.89
N SER A 96 -15.91 15.70 8.19
CA SER A 96 -15.88 17.11 8.59
C SER A 96 -17.25 17.80 8.43
N VAL A 97 -18.01 17.46 7.38
CA VAL A 97 -19.37 17.99 7.18
C VAL A 97 -20.33 17.47 8.24
N VAL A 98 -20.23 16.19 8.62
CA VAL A 98 -21.08 15.60 9.67
C VAL A 98 -20.77 16.20 11.03
N ILE A 99 -19.49 16.37 11.39
CA ILE A 99 -19.10 16.99 12.65
C ILE A 99 -19.59 18.45 12.72
N ALA A 100 -19.40 19.23 11.66
CA ALA A 100 -19.88 20.62 11.62
C ALA A 100 -21.41 20.73 11.73
N ALA A 101 -22.16 19.85 11.06
CA ALA A 101 -23.62 19.79 11.16
C ALA A 101 -24.08 19.44 12.58
N VAL A 102 -23.46 18.44 13.21
CA VAL A 102 -23.81 18.04 14.59
C VAL A 102 -23.46 19.15 15.59
N TYR A 103 -22.29 19.78 15.48
CA TYR A 103 -21.91 20.90 16.36
C TYR A 103 -22.86 22.10 16.24
N THR A 104 -23.29 22.44 15.02
CA THR A 104 -24.24 23.56 14.84
C THR A 104 -25.65 23.24 15.33
N LEU A 105 -26.05 21.97 15.34
CA LEU A 105 -27.30 21.50 15.96
C LEU A 105 -27.25 21.54 17.49
N PHE A 106 -26.10 21.22 18.10
CA PHE A 106 -25.93 21.22 19.56
C PHE A 106 -25.83 22.61 20.18
N ILE A 107 -25.28 23.62 19.47
CA ILE A 107 -25.16 24.99 19.98
C ILE A 107 -26.49 25.78 19.85
N ARG A 108 -27.46 25.24 19.10
CA ARG A 108 -28.79 25.85 18.89
C ARG A 108 -29.89 25.32 19.83
N GLN A 109 -29.54 24.54 20.85
CA GLN A 109 -30.41 24.10 21.95
C GLN A 109 -30.08 24.91 23.20
#